data_AF-W7DRU3-F1
#
_entry.id   AF-W7DRU3-F1
#
_cell.length_a   1.000
_cell.length_b   1.000
_cell.length_c   1.000
_cell.angle_alpha   90.00
_cell.angle_beta   90.00
_cell.angle_gamma   90.00
#
_symmetry.space_group_name_H-M   'P 1'
#
loop_
_entity.id
_entity.type
_entity.pdbx_description
1 polymer ?
#
loop_
_entity_poly.entity_id
_entity_poly.type
_entity_poly.pdbx_seq_one_letter_code
_entity_poly.pdbx_strand_id
1 'polypeptide(L)'
;MPKIIAPKIPRSLTPALEADFTDNYTKQTKFTGTFPLRETEQLVIDQSYFENVFFEGIHYPKMDLTDVRFEKSNLSNLSLYSSTLHRVSFHDCKLTGVDLSDSLLHNVHF
;
A
#
# COMPACT_ATOMS: atom_id res chain seq x y z
N MET A 1 23.12 9.09 10.14
CA MET A 1 22.13 8.30 9.39
C MET A 1 21.02 9.26 8.96
N PRO A 2 20.61 9.30 7.68
CA PRO A 2 19.50 10.16 7.27
C PRO A 2 18.23 9.74 8.00
N LYS A 3 17.47 10.72 8.50
CA LYS A 3 16.24 10.49 9.25
C LYS A 3 15.14 10.04 8.29
N ILE A 4 14.64 8.82 8.47
CA ILE A 4 13.49 8.31 7.71
C ILE A 4 12.28 9.20 8.00
N ILE A 5 11.58 9.61 6.95
CA ILE A 5 10.38 10.43 7.04
C ILE A 5 9.15 9.52 7.09
N ALA A 6 8.35 9.63 8.14
CA ALA A 6 7.12 8.84 8.30
C ALA A 6 6.04 9.22 7.27
N PRO A 7 5.09 8.30 6.96
CA PRO A 7 3.91 8.60 6.16
C PRO A 7 3.10 9.78 6.71
N LYS A 8 2.65 10.67 5.84
CA LYS A 8 1.80 11.84 6.15
C LYS A 8 0.32 11.51 5.96
N ILE A 9 -0.20 10.59 6.77
CA ILE A 9 -1.61 10.15 6.70
C ILE A 9 -2.50 11.09 7.53
N PRO A 10 -3.59 11.63 6.98
CA PRO A 10 -4.56 12.43 7.72
C PRO A 10 -5.30 11.64 8.80
N ARG A 11 -5.85 12.35 9.80
CA ARG A 11 -6.59 11.72 10.90
C ARG A 11 -7.94 11.14 10.50
N SER A 12 -8.55 11.68 9.43
CA SER A 12 -9.84 11.24 8.90
C SER A 12 -9.61 10.62 7.53
N LEU A 13 -10.12 9.42 7.33
CA LEU A 13 -10.01 8.67 6.08
C LEU A 13 -11.39 8.16 5.69
N THR A 14 -11.67 8.15 4.38
CA THR A 14 -12.88 7.57 3.83
C THR A 14 -12.77 6.05 3.83
N PRO A 15 -13.74 5.29 4.36
CA PRO A 15 -13.74 3.84 4.23
C PRO A 15 -13.73 3.41 2.75
N ALA A 16 -12.98 2.36 2.39
CA ALA A 16 -12.88 1.91 1.00
C ALA A 16 -14.23 1.53 0.37
N LEU A 17 -15.21 1.10 1.16
CA LEU A 17 -16.58 0.81 0.69
C LEU A 17 -17.34 2.06 0.20
N GLU A 18 -16.89 3.23 0.62
CA GLU A 18 -17.46 4.54 0.29
C GLU A 18 -16.53 5.35 -0.65
N ALA A 19 -15.36 4.80 -0.96
CA ALA A 19 -14.37 5.48 -1.79
C ALA A 19 -14.72 5.34 -3.27
N ASP A 20 -14.51 6.44 -4.00
CA ASP A 20 -14.51 6.43 -5.45
C ASP A 20 -13.15 5.91 -5.95
N PHE A 21 -13.18 4.91 -6.82
CA PHE A 21 -11.99 4.31 -7.46
C PHE A 21 -11.89 4.67 -8.94
N THR A 22 -12.34 5.87 -9.30
CA THR A 22 -12.22 6.39 -10.67
C THR A 22 -10.73 6.57 -11.03
N ASP A 23 -10.37 6.20 -12.27
CA ASP A 23 -9.05 6.40 -12.88
C ASP A 23 -7.84 5.79 -12.17
N ASN A 24 -7.99 4.63 -11.50
CA ASN A 24 -6.89 3.94 -10.80
C ASN A 24 -6.18 4.83 -9.75
N TYR A 25 -6.85 5.86 -9.25
CA TYR A 25 -6.32 6.77 -8.24
C TYR A 25 -7.22 6.77 -7.02
N THR A 26 -6.62 6.66 -5.84
CA THR A 26 -7.35 6.78 -4.59
C THR A 26 -6.51 7.50 -3.55
N LYS A 27 -7.18 8.23 -2.67
CA LYS A 27 -6.54 9.11 -1.70
C LYS A 27 -7.33 9.17 -0.39
N GLN A 28 -6.60 9.24 0.72
CA GLN A 28 -7.19 9.41 2.05
C GLN A 28 -8.20 8.31 2.37
N THR A 29 -7.87 7.08 1.99
CA THR A 29 -8.77 5.93 2.08
C THR A 29 -8.28 4.97 3.15
N LYS A 30 -9.24 4.38 3.87
CA LYS A 30 -8.99 3.28 4.80
C LYS A 30 -9.49 1.97 4.19
N PHE A 31 -8.56 1.05 3.98
CA PHE A 31 -8.81 -0.30 3.48
C PHE A 31 -8.83 -1.29 4.64
N THR A 32 -9.82 -2.19 4.66
CA THR A 32 -9.93 -3.28 5.63
C THR A 32 -10.37 -4.57 4.94
N GLY A 33 -9.89 -5.71 5.41
CA GLY A 33 -10.27 -7.02 4.87
C GLY A 33 -9.68 -7.28 3.48
N THR A 34 -10.49 -7.83 2.57
CA THR A 34 -10.03 -8.12 1.21
C THR A 34 -9.87 -6.84 0.41
N PHE A 35 -8.72 -6.66 -0.22
CA PHE A 35 -8.52 -5.52 -1.10
C PHE A 35 -9.50 -5.60 -2.30
N PRO A 36 -10.29 -4.55 -2.57
CA PRO A 36 -11.48 -4.67 -3.43
C PRO A 36 -11.16 -4.67 -4.93
N LEU A 37 -9.95 -4.33 -5.33
CA LEU A 37 -9.57 -4.19 -6.73
C LEU A 37 -9.01 -5.51 -7.27
N ARG A 38 -9.40 -5.87 -8.50
CA ARG A 38 -8.71 -6.95 -9.24
C ARG A 38 -7.35 -6.45 -9.71
N GLU A 39 -6.47 -7.37 -10.10
CA GLU A 39 -5.18 -7.05 -10.70
C GLU A 39 -5.36 -5.99 -11.79
N THR A 40 -4.70 -4.86 -11.62
CA THR A 40 -4.79 -3.69 -12.50
C THR A 40 -3.39 -3.10 -12.64
N GLU A 41 -3.13 -2.48 -13.79
CA GLU A 41 -1.89 -1.76 -14.00
C GLU A 41 -1.98 -0.35 -13.41
N GLN A 42 -0.90 0.11 -12.75
CA GLN A 42 -0.69 1.51 -12.38
C GLN A 42 -1.71 2.07 -11.38
N LEU A 43 -1.99 1.31 -10.31
CA LEU A 43 -2.78 1.82 -9.20
C LEU A 43 -1.96 2.83 -8.37
N VAL A 44 -2.52 4.02 -8.19
CA VAL A 44 -1.93 5.11 -7.41
C VAL A 44 -2.71 5.29 -6.11
N ILE A 45 -2.01 5.21 -4.98
CA ILE A 45 -2.60 5.31 -3.64
C ILE A 45 -1.83 6.34 -2.82
N ASP A 46 -2.54 7.38 -2.38
CA ASP A 46 -1.97 8.50 -1.61
C ASP A 46 -2.59 8.62 -0.21
N GLN A 47 -1.78 8.91 0.81
CA GLN A 47 -2.26 9.27 2.15
C GLN A 47 -3.24 8.27 2.78
N SER A 48 -3.02 6.97 2.56
CA SER A 48 -4.00 5.93 2.85
C SER A 48 -3.51 4.92 3.88
N TYR A 49 -4.46 4.19 4.48
CA TYR A 49 -4.20 3.24 5.55
C TYR A 49 -4.84 1.89 5.26
N PHE A 50 -4.04 0.84 5.35
CA PHE A 50 -4.44 -0.55 5.18
C PHE A 50 -4.36 -1.23 6.54
N GLU A 51 -5.52 -1.60 7.09
CA GLU A 51 -5.59 -2.26 8.40
C GLU A 51 -6.23 -3.63 8.25
N ASN A 52 -5.53 -4.67 8.73
CA ASN A 52 -6.05 -6.04 8.68
C ASN A 52 -6.48 -6.43 7.26
N VAL A 53 -5.62 -6.15 6.27
CA VAL A 53 -5.85 -6.50 4.87
C VAL A 53 -5.12 -7.76 4.45
N PHE A 54 -5.68 -8.46 3.45
CA PHE A 54 -5.18 -9.73 2.95
C PHE A 54 -4.93 -9.65 1.44
N PHE A 55 -3.67 -9.90 1.04
CA PHE A 55 -3.18 -9.80 -0.34
C PHE A 55 -2.58 -11.13 -0.87
N GLU A 56 -2.94 -12.27 -0.27
CA GLU A 56 -2.23 -13.53 -0.50
C GLU A 56 -2.25 -13.98 -1.96
N GLY A 57 -1.07 -13.98 -2.58
CA GLY A 57 -0.87 -14.44 -3.97
C GLY A 57 -1.37 -13.47 -5.05
N ILE A 58 -1.52 -12.18 -4.74
CA ILE A 58 -1.99 -11.17 -5.71
C ILE A 58 -0.82 -10.44 -6.36
N HIS A 59 -0.92 -10.16 -7.67
CA HIS A 59 0.06 -9.41 -8.44
C HIS A 59 -0.42 -7.98 -8.73
N TYR A 60 0.23 -6.96 -8.13
CA TYR A 60 0.00 -5.55 -8.43
C TYR A 60 1.29 -4.88 -8.90
N PRO A 61 1.69 -5.10 -10.17
CA PRO A 61 2.89 -4.50 -10.70
C PRO A 61 2.67 -2.99 -10.89
N LYS A 62 3.75 -2.21 -10.76
CA LYS A 62 3.76 -0.77 -11.02
C LYS A 62 2.78 0.04 -10.15
N MET A 63 2.61 -0.35 -8.89
CA MET A 63 1.85 0.47 -7.93
C MET A 63 2.65 1.70 -7.51
N ASP A 64 1.97 2.85 -7.40
CA ASP A 64 2.55 4.05 -6.82
C ASP A 64 1.93 4.31 -5.45
N LEU A 65 2.71 4.08 -4.40
CA LEU A 65 2.32 4.23 -3.00
C LEU A 65 3.01 5.45 -2.40
N THR A 66 2.24 6.47 -2.02
CA THR A 66 2.76 7.66 -1.32
C THR A 66 2.03 7.87 0.00
N ASP A 67 2.78 8.06 1.10
CA ASP A 67 2.18 8.29 2.42
C ASP A 67 1.22 7.17 2.84
N VAL A 68 1.68 5.92 2.72
CA VAL A 68 0.85 4.73 3.00
C VAL A 68 1.33 3.98 4.23
N ARG A 69 0.39 3.48 5.04
CA ARG A 69 0.69 2.53 6.11
C ARG A 69 -0.09 1.24 5.91
N PHE A 70 0.62 0.12 6.03
CA PHE A 70 0.05 -1.20 6.24
C PHE A 70 0.20 -1.57 7.71
N GLU A 71 -0.87 -2.06 8.34
CA GLU A 71 -0.88 -2.49 9.73
C GLU A 71 -1.63 -3.81 9.91
N LYS A 72 -1.06 -4.74 10.68
CA LYS A 72 -1.68 -6.04 11.01
C LYS A 72 -2.12 -6.82 9.76
N SER A 73 -1.39 -6.67 8.67
CA SER A 73 -1.82 -7.11 7.34
C SER A 73 -1.02 -8.31 6.86
N ASN A 74 -1.68 -9.24 6.16
CA ASN A 74 -1.02 -10.36 5.52
C ASN A 74 -0.73 -10.01 4.05
N LEU A 75 0.55 -9.72 3.76
CA LEU A 75 1.05 -9.39 2.44
C LEU A 75 1.87 -10.55 1.84
N SER A 76 1.65 -11.78 2.31
CA SER A 76 2.45 -12.92 1.84
C SER A 76 2.32 -13.11 0.33
N ASN A 77 3.46 -13.27 -0.36
CA ASN A 77 3.54 -13.42 -1.81
C ASN A 77 2.91 -12.27 -2.61
N LEU A 78 2.71 -11.10 -2.00
CA LEU A 78 2.31 -9.90 -2.72
C LEU A 78 3.45 -9.46 -3.64
N SER A 79 3.15 -9.32 -4.92
CA SER A 79 4.10 -8.73 -5.87
C SER A 79 3.80 -7.25 -6.08
N LEU A 80 4.76 -6.43 -5.66
CA LEU A 80 4.88 -5.00 -5.94
C LEU A 80 6.04 -4.73 -6.90
N TYR A 81 6.25 -5.61 -7.89
CA TYR A 81 7.30 -5.48 -8.91
C TYR A 81 7.22 -4.15 -9.67
N SER A 82 8.37 -3.51 -9.94
CA SER A 82 8.47 -2.22 -10.66
C SER A 82 7.59 -1.10 -10.08
N SER A 83 7.35 -1.10 -8.77
CA SER A 83 6.49 -0.15 -8.06
C SER A 83 7.29 1.02 -7.47
N THR A 84 6.61 2.12 -7.15
CA THR A 84 7.20 3.24 -6.40
C THR A 84 6.61 3.29 -4.99
N LEU A 85 7.47 3.23 -3.96
CA LEU A 85 7.07 3.36 -2.56
C LEU A 85 7.75 4.59 -1.95
N HIS A 86 6.95 5.58 -1.57
CA HIS A 86 7.41 6.83 -0.99
C HIS A 86 6.75 7.12 0.36
N ARG A 87 7.53 7.14 1.44
CA ARG A 87 7.03 7.27 2.82
C ARG A 87 5.97 6.20 3.12
N VAL A 88 6.39 4.94 3.04
CA VAL A 88 5.55 3.77 3.28
C VAL A 88 6.01 3.07 4.55
N SER A 89 5.09 2.68 5.43
CA SER A 89 5.42 1.90 6.63
C SER A 89 4.59 0.62 6.70
N PHE A 90 5.25 -0.49 6.97
CA PHE A 90 4.63 -1.75 7.37
C PHE A 90 4.73 -1.88 8.90
N HIS A 91 3.66 -2.31 9.57
CA HIS A 91 3.61 -2.49 11.01
C HIS A 91 2.85 -3.76 11.34
N ASP A 92 3.46 -4.69 12.09
CA ASP A 92 2.86 -5.99 12.40
C ASP A 92 2.36 -6.74 11.14
N CYS A 93 3.08 -6.62 10.03
CA CYS A 93 2.71 -7.22 8.75
C CYS A 93 3.43 -8.56 8.52
N LYS A 94 2.74 -9.52 7.89
CA LYS A 94 3.38 -10.72 7.33
C LYS A 94 3.87 -10.41 5.92
N LEU A 95 5.19 -10.37 5.74
CA LEU A 95 5.86 -9.97 4.49
C LEU A 95 6.57 -11.14 3.76
N THR A 96 6.29 -12.38 4.15
CA THR A 96 6.96 -13.55 3.58
C THR A 96 6.72 -13.64 2.07
N GLY A 97 7.80 -13.66 1.28
CA GLY A 97 7.72 -13.79 -0.18
C GLY A 97 7.22 -12.54 -0.91
N VAL A 98 7.15 -11.37 -0.24
CA VAL A 98 6.85 -10.10 -0.92
C VAL A 98 7.92 -9.82 -1.97
N ASP A 99 7.49 -9.53 -3.20
CA ASP A 99 8.37 -9.13 -4.29
C ASP A 99 8.37 -7.60 -4.45
N LEU A 100 9.54 -6.99 -4.26
CA LEU A 100 9.82 -5.56 -4.47
C LEU A 100 10.91 -5.36 -5.52
N SER A 101 11.13 -6.35 -6.39
CA SER A 101 12.16 -6.27 -7.43
C SER A 101 11.85 -5.13 -8.40
N ASP A 102 12.90 -4.44 -8.84
CA ASP A 102 12.84 -3.24 -9.69
C ASP A 102 12.01 -2.07 -9.13
N SER A 103 11.67 -2.10 -7.84
CA SER A 103 10.89 -1.06 -7.18
C SER A 103 11.76 0.04 -6.57
N LEU A 104 11.26 1.27 -6.61
CA LEU A 104 11.90 2.44 -6.01
C LEU A 104 11.41 2.62 -4.57
N LEU A 105 12.32 2.49 -3.59
CA LEU A 105 11.99 2.63 -2.17
C LEU A 105 12.60 3.93 -1.61
N HIS A 106 11.76 4.89 -1.22
CA HIS A 106 12.19 6.14 -0.60
C HIS A 106 11.45 6.39 0.73
N ASN A 107 12.18 6.40 1.85
CA ASN A 107 11.61 6.47 3.20
C ASN A 107 10.64 5.31 3.50
N VAL A 108 11.05 4.08 3.22
CA VAL A 108 10.25 2.88 3.49
C VAL A 108 10.73 2.21 4.78
N HIS A 109 9.79 1.79 5.63
CA HIS A 109 10.04 1.07 6.87
C HIS A 109 9.25 -0.23 6.91
N PHE A 110 9.90 -1.34 7.24
CA PHE A 110 9.30 -2.68 7.32
C PHE A 110 8.98 -3.09 8.76
#